data_AF-A0AAF3E808-F1
#
_entry.id   AF-A0AAF3E808-F1
#
_cell.length_a   1.000
_cell.length_b   1.000
_cell.length_c   1.000
_cell.angle_alpha   90.00
_cell.angle_beta   90.00
_cell.angle_gamma   90.00
#
_symmetry.space_group_name_H-M   'P 1'
#
loop_
_entity.id
_entity.type
_entity.pdbx_description
1 polymer ?
#
loop_
_entity_poly.entity_id
_entity_poly.type
_entity_poly.pdbx_seq_one_letter_code
_entity_poly.pdbx_strand_id
1 'polypeptide(L)'
;MVFQIFYDIVFSPFGWVIVFGICSAYFFHKKYVAPYLEQLNNEKELEERKKFDKSVDDKVADKVRQARERQQQEYERVAAEQKLKEEEKKKEKLEKMKKEEEKESVYKHAVGSHSVKKVFPAAKEETPKEIIARFIASKPIVVFSKTWCPFCRKVKAALATYRLSVDSFEYVELDERNDLPGEKILDELLQMTGARSVPRVFINGNFIGGCDDTIRLQREGTLDKIIQEALK
;
A
#
# COMPACT_ATOMS: atom_id res chain seq x y z
N MET A 1 32.50 48.98 -70.05
CA MET A 1 32.88 49.93 -68.98
C MET A 1 32.62 49.41 -67.57
N VAL A 2 31.47 48.80 -67.27
CA VAL A 2 31.16 48.30 -65.90
C VAL A 2 32.12 47.19 -65.43
N PHE A 3 32.57 46.31 -66.34
CA PHE A 3 33.51 45.24 -66.02
C PHE A 3 34.92 45.70 -65.64
N GLN A 4 35.37 46.85 -66.16
CA GLN A 4 36.71 47.38 -65.89
C GLN A 4 36.77 48.06 -64.51
N ILE A 5 35.71 48.81 -64.15
CA ILE A 5 35.57 49.46 -62.83
C ILE A 5 35.51 48.40 -61.71
N PHE A 6 34.91 47.25 -61.98
CA PHE A 6 34.86 46.14 -61.02
C PHE A 6 36.24 45.51 -60.80
N TYR A 7 37.05 45.40 -61.86
CA TYR A 7 38.41 44.85 -61.76
C TYR A 7 39.35 45.80 -61.01
N ASP A 8 39.28 47.11 -61.23
CA ASP A 8 40.15 48.09 -60.55
C ASP A 8 39.86 48.22 -59.05
N ILE A 9 38.62 48.00 -58.61
CA ILE A 9 38.27 47.97 -57.17
C ILE A 9 38.78 46.69 -56.49
N VAL A 10 38.74 45.55 -57.19
CA VAL A 10 39.16 44.25 -56.65
C VAL A 10 40.68 44.06 -56.71
N PHE A 11 41.36 44.63 -57.71
CA PHE A 11 42.82 44.59 -57.88
C PHE A 11 43.55 45.85 -57.41
N SER A 12 42.85 46.79 -56.75
CA SER A 12 43.50 47.86 -55.99
C SER A 12 44.32 47.26 -54.84
N PRO A 13 45.53 47.77 -54.54
CA PRO A 13 46.45 47.19 -53.54
C PRO A 13 45.88 47.07 -52.12
N PHE A 14 44.67 47.59 -51.87
CA PHE A 14 43.96 47.53 -50.59
C PHE A 14 42.69 46.65 -50.59
N GLY A 15 42.22 46.16 -51.75
CA GLY A 15 40.96 45.39 -51.85
C GLY A 15 41.02 44.05 -51.11
N TRP A 16 42.15 43.36 -51.18
CA TRP A 16 42.38 42.10 -50.48
C TRP A 16 42.37 42.24 -48.95
N VAL A 17 42.76 43.39 -48.40
CA VAL A 17 42.73 43.67 -46.94
C VAL A 17 41.29 43.70 -46.43
N ILE A 18 40.37 44.28 -47.20
CA ILE A 18 38.94 44.34 -46.86
C ILE A 18 38.34 42.93 -46.90
N VAL A 19 38.62 42.16 -47.95
CA VAL A 19 38.15 40.77 -48.06
C VAL A 19 38.71 39.92 -46.92
N PHE A 20 40.01 40.04 -46.63
CA PHE A 20 40.65 39.33 -45.53
C PHE A 20 40.07 39.74 -44.16
N GLY A 21 39.77 41.02 -43.97
CA GLY A 21 39.10 41.53 -42.76
C GLY A 21 37.70 40.95 -42.57
N ILE A 22 36.89 40.94 -43.64
CA ILE A 22 35.54 40.33 -43.61
C ILE A 22 35.62 38.82 -43.36
N CYS A 23 36.53 38.10 -44.04
CA CYS A 23 36.74 36.68 -43.82
C CYS A 23 37.23 36.37 -42.40
N SER A 24 38.14 37.18 -41.85
CA SER A 24 38.64 37.04 -40.48
C SER A 24 37.55 37.31 -39.44
N ALA A 25 36.72 38.34 -39.65
CA ALA A 25 35.57 38.65 -38.80
C ALA A 25 34.51 37.53 -38.85
N TYR A 26 34.20 37.02 -40.05
CA TYR A 26 33.30 35.88 -40.21
C TYR A 26 33.85 34.62 -39.52
N PHE A 27 35.15 34.34 -39.67
CA PHE A 27 35.81 33.22 -38.99
C PHE A 27 35.74 33.37 -37.47
N PHE A 28 36.06 34.56 -36.95
CA PHE A 28 36.01 34.83 -35.51
C PHE A 28 34.59 34.72 -34.96
N HIS A 29 33.60 35.28 -35.68
CA HIS A 29 32.20 35.16 -35.33
C HIS A 29 31.75 33.69 -35.30
N LYS A 30 32.08 32.93 -36.35
CA LYS A 30 31.69 31.51 -36.46
C LYS A 30 32.39 30.64 -35.42
N LYS A 31 33.65 30.93 -35.09
CA LYS A 31 34.45 30.10 -34.18
C LYS A 31 34.22 30.42 -32.71
N TYR A 32 33.93 31.67 -32.36
CA TYR A 32 33.88 32.11 -30.95
C TYR A 32 32.53 32.71 -30.55
N VAL A 33 31.93 33.57 -31.38
CA VAL A 33 30.72 34.31 -31.00
C VAL A 33 29.45 33.45 -31.14
N ALA A 34 29.29 32.78 -32.28
CA ALA A 34 28.14 31.93 -32.56
C ALA A 34 27.91 30.83 -31.51
N PRO A 35 28.91 29.99 -31.14
CA PRO A 35 28.68 28.96 -30.14
C PRO A 35 28.37 29.54 -28.75
N TYR A 36 28.95 30.70 -28.39
CA TYR A 36 28.66 31.36 -27.13
C TYR A 36 27.22 31.90 -27.06
N LEU A 37 26.72 32.51 -28.15
CA LEU A 37 25.34 32.96 -28.23
C LEU A 37 24.35 31.79 -28.21
N GLU A 38 24.68 30.69 -28.88
CA GLU A 38 23.87 29.47 -28.86
C GLU A 38 23.81 28.86 -27.45
N GLN A 39 24.94 28.80 -26.74
CA GLN A 39 24.99 28.37 -25.34
C GLN A 39 24.09 29.23 -24.45
N LEU A 40 24.15 30.56 -24.56
CA LEU A 40 23.31 31.46 -23.77
C LEU A 40 21.81 31.29 -24.06
N ASN A 41 21.44 31.08 -25.32
CA ASN A 41 20.04 30.82 -25.68
C ASN A 41 19.58 29.47 -25.11
N ASN A 42 20.41 28.43 -25.22
CA ASN A 42 20.11 27.11 -24.67
C ASN A 42 19.98 27.14 -23.14
N GLU A 43 20.81 27.91 -22.44
CA GLU A 43 20.70 28.11 -20.99
C GLU A 43 19.37 28.78 -20.61
N LYS A 44 18.97 29.84 -21.32
CA LYS A 44 17.68 30.51 -21.09
C LYS A 44 16.50 29.57 -21.34
N GLU A 45 16.52 28.83 -22.44
CA GLU A 45 15.49 27.84 -22.74
C GLU A 45 15.42 26.73 -21.68
N LEU A 46 16.57 26.30 -21.17
CA LEU A 46 16.65 25.31 -20.10
C LEU A 46 16.08 25.85 -18.78
N GLU A 47 16.37 27.10 -18.42
CA GLU A 47 15.79 27.72 -17.23
C GLU A 47 14.27 27.87 -17.33
N GLU A 48 13.75 28.26 -18.50
CA GLU A 48 12.31 28.35 -18.74
C GLU A 48 11.63 26.99 -18.62
N ARG A 49 12.22 25.93 -19.20
CA ARG A 49 11.75 24.55 -19.05
C ARG A 49 11.72 24.11 -17.58
N LYS A 50 12.82 24.33 -16.85
CA LYS A 50 12.90 24.01 -15.41
C LYS A 50 11.83 24.74 -14.60
N LYS A 51 11.56 26.01 -14.92
CA LYS A 51 10.52 26.81 -14.25
C LYS A 51 9.13 26.26 -14.54
N PHE A 52 8.87 25.84 -15.78
CA PHE A 52 7.62 25.21 -16.16
C PHE A 52 7.41 23.88 -15.44
N ASP A 53 8.38 22.97 -15.51
CA ASP A 53 8.33 21.65 -14.87
C ASP A 53 8.09 21.78 -13.36
N LYS A 54 8.82 22.67 -12.69
CA LYS A 54 8.61 22.98 -11.27
C LYS A 54 7.19 23.45 -10.98
N SER A 55 6.62 24.30 -11.83
CA SER A 55 5.23 24.78 -11.64
C SER A 55 4.20 23.66 -11.80
N VAL A 56 4.48 22.67 -12.65
CA VAL A 56 3.62 21.50 -12.85
C VAL A 56 3.71 20.59 -11.63
N ASP A 57 4.92 20.32 -11.16
CA ASP A 57 5.16 19.51 -9.95
C ASP A 57 4.45 20.11 -8.73
N ASP A 58 4.55 21.42 -8.53
CA ASP A 58 3.88 22.14 -7.44
C ASP A 58 2.35 21.98 -7.53
N LYS A 59 1.77 22.13 -8.74
CA LYS A 59 0.33 21.95 -8.98
C LYS A 59 -0.13 20.51 -8.74
N VAL A 60 0.68 19.52 -9.12
CA VAL A 60 0.39 18.11 -8.88
C VAL A 60 0.45 17.82 -7.37
N ALA A 61 1.46 18.33 -6.67
CA ALA A 61 1.58 18.19 -5.23
C ALA A 61 0.37 18.78 -4.48
N ASP A 62 -0.08 19.97 -4.88
CA ASP A 62 -1.28 20.60 -4.30
C ASP A 62 -2.55 19.79 -4.56
N LYS A 63 -2.74 19.26 -5.78
CA LYS A 63 -3.88 18.38 -6.10
C LYS A 63 -3.86 17.09 -5.27
N VAL A 64 -2.69 16.49 -5.09
CA VAL A 64 -2.52 15.28 -4.27
C VAL A 64 -2.82 15.60 -2.79
N ARG A 65 -2.36 16.74 -2.27
CA ARG A 65 -2.68 17.18 -0.91
C ARG A 65 -4.18 17.34 -0.72
N GLN A 66 -4.86 18.06 -1.62
CA GLN A 66 -6.31 18.25 -1.57
C GLN A 66 -7.08 16.91 -1.66
N ALA A 67 -6.64 15.98 -2.51
CA ALA A 67 -7.26 14.67 -2.61
C ALA A 67 -7.13 13.85 -1.32
N ARG A 68 -5.95 13.90 -0.67
CA ARG A 68 -5.71 13.24 0.62
C ARG A 68 -6.55 13.84 1.73
N GLU A 69 -6.64 15.17 1.80
CA GLU A 69 -7.48 15.86 2.80
C GLU A 69 -8.96 15.49 2.63
N ARG A 70 -9.46 15.42 1.39
CA ARG A 70 -10.84 14.97 1.13
C ARG A 70 -11.08 13.52 1.55
N GLN A 71 -10.14 12.63 1.25
CA GLN A 71 -10.23 11.23 1.71
C GLN A 71 -10.21 11.12 3.22
N GLN A 72 -9.36 11.90 3.89
CA GLN A 72 -9.27 11.90 5.34
C GLN A 72 -10.56 12.41 6.00
N GLN A 73 -11.11 13.51 5.49
CA GLN A 73 -12.38 14.06 5.95
C GLN A 73 -13.54 13.08 5.75
N GLU A 74 -13.58 12.40 4.59
CA GLU A 74 -14.58 11.37 4.32
C GLU A 74 -14.45 10.20 5.30
N TYR A 75 -13.22 9.72 5.55
CA TYR A 75 -12.98 8.65 6.51
C TYR A 75 -13.40 9.03 7.94
N GLU A 76 -13.06 10.25 8.37
CA GLU A 76 -13.46 10.78 9.68
C GLU A 76 -14.98 10.91 9.80
N ARG A 77 -15.66 11.36 8.74
CA ARG A 77 -17.13 11.42 8.69
C ARG A 77 -17.76 10.04 8.83
N VAL A 78 -17.29 9.06 8.04
CA VAL A 78 -17.78 7.68 8.09
C VAL A 78 -17.54 7.06 9.47
N ALA A 79 -16.36 7.25 10.05
CA ALA A 79 -16.04 6.76 11.38
C ALA A 79 -16.91 7.41 12.47
N ALA A 80 -17.20 8.71 12.38
CA ALA A 80 -18.09 9.40 13.30
C ALA A 80 -19.53 8.89 13.19
N GLU A 81 -20.04 8.68 11.97
CA GLU A 81 -21.37 8.13 11.73
C GLU A 81 -21.51 6.70 12.29
N GLN A 82 -20.48 5.87 12.13
CA GLN A 82 -20.46 4.52 12.68
C GLN A 82 -20.48 4.52 14.22
N LYS A 83 -19.69 5.41 14.84
CA LYS A 83 -19.71 5.57 16.30
C LYS A 83 -21.09 6.00 16.81
N LEU A 84 -21.74 6.92 16.12
CA LEU A 84 -23.07 7.40 16.50
C LEU A 84 -24.13 6.30 16.40
N LYS A 85 -24.10 5.51 15.30
CA LYS A 85 -24.95 4.32 15.14
C LYS A 85 -24.69 3.25 16.20
N GLU A 86 -23.43 3.07 16.61
CA GLU A 86 -23.07 2.12 17.68
C GLU A 86 -23.58 2.59 19.04
N GLU A 87 -23.46 3.88 19.35
CA GLU A 87 -23.99 4.49 20.57
C GLU A 87 -25.52 4.41 20.64
N GLU A 88 -26.22 4.66 19.53
CA GLU A 88 -27.67 4.50 19.42
C GLU A 88 -28.09 3.05 19.68
N LYS A 89 -27.42 2.07 19.04
CA LYS A 89 -27.65 0.64 19.29
C LYS A 89 -27.41 0.26 20.75
N LYS A 90 -26.35 0.80 21.39
CA LYS A 90 -26.06 0.58 22.81
C LYS A 90 -27.15 1.15 23.71
N LYS A 91 -27.64 2.36 23.42
CA LYS A 91 -28.75 3.00 24.16
C LYS A 91 -30.05 2.21 24.02
N GLU A 92 -30.40 1.78 22.81
CA GLU A 92 -31.58 0.96 22.56
C GLU A 92 -31.50 -0.39 23.30
N LYS A 93 -30.33 -1.04 23.28
CA LYS A 93 -30.11 -2.29 24.02
C LYS A 93 -30.21 -2.09 25.53
N LEU A 94 -29.64 -1.00 26.06
CA LEU A 94 -29.72 -0.66 27.48
C LEU A 94 -31.17 -0.38 27.91
N GLU A 95 -31.96 0.30 27.07
CA GLU A 95 -33.38 0.55 27.35
C GLU A 95 -34.20 -0.75 27.35
N LYS A 96 -33.92 -1.67 26.43
CA LYS A 96 -34.53 -3.02 26.42
C LYS A 96 -34.17 -3.81 27.68
N MET A 97 -32.89 -3.80 28.09
CA MET A 97 -32.43 -4.45 29.32
C MET A 97 -33.11 -3.86 30.56
N LYS A 98 -33.25 -2.53 30.65
CA LYS A 98 -33.96 -1.89 31.76
C LYS A 98 -35.45 -2.28 31.81
N LYS A 99 -36.12 -2.36 30.66
CA LYS A 99 -37.52 -2.83 30.57
C LYS A 99 -37.67 -4.31 30.94
N GLU A 100 -36.67 -5.14 30.65
CA GLU A 100 -36.62 -6.55 31.05
C GLU A 100 -36.34 -6.71 32.55
N GLU A 101 -35.40 -5.94 33.11
CA GLU A 101 -35.13 -5.89 34.55
C GLU A 101 -36.34 -5.40 35.35
N GLU A 102 -37.06 -4.40 34.84
CA GLU A 102 -38.30 -3.91 35.46
C GLU A 102 -39.38 -5.00 35.46
N LYS A 103 -39.59 -5.69 34.33
CA LYS A 103 -40.50 -6.84 34.24
C LYS A 103 -40.09 -8.01 35.14
N GLU A 104 -38.79 -8.29 35.27
CA GLU A 104 -38.28 -9.34 36.14
C GLU A 104 -38.36 -8.96 37.63
N SER A 105 -38.24 -7.67 37.98
CA SER A 105 -38.45 -7.15 39.34
C SER A 105 -39.92 -7.20 39.78
N VAL A 106 -40.85 -6.96 38.85
CA VAL A 106 -42.30 -7.13 39.07
C VAL A 106 -42.64 -8.61 39.25
N TYR A 107 -42.01 -9.51 38.51
CA TYR A 107 -42.24 -10.95 38.63
C TYR A 107 -41.64 -11.55 39.93
N LYS A 108 -40.47 -11.09 40.38
CA LYS A 108 -39.85 -11.53 41.65
C LYS A 108 -40.57 -11.05 42.91
N HIS A 109 -41.34 -9.96 42.84
CA HIS A 109 -42.24 -9.56 43.93
C HIS A 109 -43.49 -10.44 44.04
N ALA A 110 -43.90 -11.11 42.96
CA ALA A 110 -45.12 -11.92 42.91
C ALA A 110 -44.90 -13.40 43.25
N VAL A 111 -43.67 -13.91 43.23
CA VAL A 111 -43.39 -15.34 43.47
C VAL A 111 -42.19 -15.50 44.42
N GLY A 112 -42.48 -16.08 45.59
CA GLY A 112 -41.51 -16.31 46.65
C GLY A 112 -40.29 -17.13 46.22
N SER A 113 -39.18 -16.84 46.90
CA SER A 113 -37.86 -17.45 46.77
C SER A 113 -37.91 -18.98 46.61
N HIS A 114 -37.38 -19.47 45.49
CA HIS A 114 -36.81 -20.81 45.41
C HIS A 114 -35.42 -20.73 44.79
N SER A 115 -34.42 -21.09 45.60
CA SER A 115 -33.01 -21.08 45.24
C SER A 115 -32.72 -22.26 44.31
N VAL A 116 -32.46 -21.99 43.04
CA VAL A 116 -31.86 -22.96 42.12
C VAL A 116 -30.44 -22.50 41.82
N LYS A 117 -29.46 -23.14 42.48
CA LYS A 117 -28.05 -23.06 42.10
C LYS A 117 -27.88 -23.74 40.74
N LYS A 118 -27.82 -22.97 39.65
CA LYS A 118 -27.25 -23.45 38.39
C LYS A 118 -25.75 -23.22 38.42
N VAL A 119 -25.02 -24.31 38.68
CA VAL A 119 -23.61 -24.41 38.33
C VAL A 119 -23.55 -24.50 36.81
N PHE A 120 -23.05 -23.44 36.15
CA PHE A 120 -22.69 -23.51 34.74
C PHE A 120 -21.32 -24.21 34.63
N PRO A 121 -21.18 -25.24 33.77
CA PRO A 121 -19.88 -25.88 33.54
C PRO A 121 -18.93 -24.88 32.88
N ALA A 122 -17.71 -24.80 33.40
CA ALA A 122 -16.64 -23.97 32.89
C ALA A 122 -16.36 -24.28 31.41
N ALA A 123 -16.37 -23.23 30.58
CA ALA A 123 -15.91 -23.31 29.20
C ALA A 123 -14.43 -23.74 29.19
N LYS A 124 -14.08 -24.74 28.38
CA LYS A 124 -12.69 -25.21 28.22
C LYS A 124 -11.86 -24.08 27.59
N GLU A 125 -10.76 -23.68 28.25
CA GLU A 125 -9.76 -22.80 27.65
C GLU A 125 -9.01 -23.58 26.56
N GLU A 126 -9.14 -23.17 25.29
CA GLU A 126 -8.37 -23.75 24.17
C GLU A 126 -6.91 -23.27 24.20
N THR A 127 -5.98 -24.19 23.98
CA THR A 127 -4.55 -23.88 23.94
C THR A 127 -4.16 -23.19 22.61
N PRO A 128 -3.07 -22.39 22.57
CA PRO A 128 -2.61 -21.73 21.33
C PRO A 128 -2.41 -22.72 20.17
N LYS A 129 -1.92 -23.92 20.49
CA LYS A 129 -1.68 -25.00 19.53
C LYS A 129 -2.96 -25.54 18.91
N GLU A 130 -4.00 -25.77 19.72
CA GLU A 130 -5.31 -26.21 19.24
C GLU A 130 -5.97 -25.16 18.35
N ILE A 131 -5.83 -23.87 18.71
CA ILE A 131 -6.32 -22.75 17.91
C ILE A 131 -5.63 -22.73 16.53
N ILE A 132 -4.29 -22.83 16.49
CA ILE A 132 -3.53 -22.87 15.24
C ILE A 132 -3.95 -24.07 14.39
N ALA A 133 -4.04 -25.26 14.99
CA ALA A 133 -4.44 -26.47 14.30
C ALA A 133 -5.86 -26.36 13.70
N ARG A 134 -6.79 -25.74 14.43
CA ARG A 134 -8.15 -25.47 13.94
C ARG A 134 -8.14 -24.58 12.70
N PHE A 135 -7.37 -23.49 12.69
CA PHE A 135 -7.27 -22.64 11.49
C PHE A 135 -6.61 -23.38 10.34
N ILE A 136 -5.50 -24.07 10.59
CA ILE A 136 -4.82 -24.86 9.55
C ILE A 136 -5.77 -25.90 8.93
N ALA A 137 -6.70 -26.45 9.71
CA ALA A 137 -7.71 -27.39 9.25
C ALA A 137 -9.00 -26.74 8.69
N SER A 138 -9.23 -25.44 8.88
CA SER A 138 -10.49 -24.78 8.47
C SER A 138 -10.57 -24.56 6.97
N LYS A 139 -9.43 -24.26 6.33
CA LYS A 139 -9.32 -23.91 4.91
C LYS A 139 -8.04 -24.49 4.31
N PRO A 140 -8.03 -24.80 2.99
CA PRO A 140 -6.84 -25.30 2.32
C PRO A 140 -5.61 -24.38 2.43
N ILE A 141 -5.82 -23.06 2.44
CA ILE A 141 -4.74 -22.07 2.49
C ILE A 141 -4.97 -21.15 3.69
N VAL A 142 -4.01 -21.09 4.60
CA VAL A 142 -4.15 -20.30 5.84
C VAL A 142 -2.92 -19.43 6.00
N VAL A 143 -3.13 -18.13 6.21
CA VAL A 143 -2.04 -17.19 6.44
C VAL A 143 -2.25 -16.51 7.78
N PHE A 144 -1.34 -16.74 8.72
CA PHE A 144 -1.25 -15.93 9.93
C PHE A 144 -0.59 -14.59 9.59
N SER A 145 -1.30 -13.51 9.87
CA SER A 145 -1.03 -12.15 9.39
C SER A 145 -1.16 -11.12 10.53
N LYS A 146 -0.73 -9.89 10.26
CA LYS A 146 -1.14 -8.69 11.00
C LYS A 146 -1.60 -7.62 10.01
N THR A 147 -2.65 -6.86 10.34
CA THR A 147 -3.30 -5.91 9.42
C THR A 147 -2.33 -4.86 8.86
N TRP A 148 -1.46 -4.35 9.72
CA TRP A 148 -0.50 -3.29 9.41
C TRP A 148 0.76 -3.79 8.70
N CYS A 149 1.01 -5.11 8.67
CA CYS A 149 2.29 -5.66 8.21
C CYS A 149 2.46 -5.57 6.68
N PRO A 150 3.51 -4.89 6.16
CA PRO A 150 3.75 -4.77 4.72
C PRO A 150 4.08 -6.11 4.04
N PHE A 151 4.74 -7.04 4.75
CA PHE A 151 5.07 -8.36 4.21
C PHE A 151 3.82 -9.25 4.07
N CYS A 152 2.87 -9.13 5.00
CA CYS A 152 1.59 -9.81 4.89
C CYS A 152 0.80 -9.32 3.66
N ARG A 153 0.81 -8.01 3.38
CA ARG A 153 0.20 -7.45 2.16
C ARG A 153 0.81 -8.03 0.89
N LYS A 154 2.14 -8.25 0.85
CA LYS A 154 2.81 -8.88 -0.30
C LYS A 154 2.34 -10.31 -0.53
N VAL A 155 2.25 -11.12 0.54
CA VAL A 155 1.74 -12.50 0.45
C VAL A 155 0.29 -12.54 0.01
N LYS A 156 -0.58 -11.68 0.56
CA LYS A 156 -1.98 -11.58 0.15
C LYS A 156 -2.11 -11.19 -1.33
N ALA A 157 -1.29 -10.25 -1.80
CA ALA A 157 -1.27 -9.87 -3.21
C ALA A 157 -0.80 -11.01 -4.11
N ALA A 158 0.22 -11.77 -3.68
CA ALA A 158 0.68 -12.97 -4.39
C ALA A 158 -0.44 -14.00 -4.53
N LEU A 159 -1.12 -14.34 -3.42
CA LEU A 159 -2.23 -15.29 -3.41
C LEU A 159 -3.45 -14.81 -4.22
N ALA A 160 -3.70 -13.49 -4.25
CA ALA A 160 -4.80 -12.91 -5.02
C ALA A 160 -4.65 -13.14 -6.54
N THR A 161 -3.43 -13.34 -7.05
CA THR A 161 -3.20 -13.63 -8.48
C THR A 161 -3.85 -14.94 -8.94
N TYR A 162 -4.09 -15.88 -8.02
CA TYR A 162 -4.67 -17.19 -8.29
C TYR A 162 -6.19 -17.23 -8.33
N ARG A 163 -6.88 -16.11 -8.05
CA ARG A 163 -8.36 -16.01 -8.04
C ARG A 163 -9.04 -17.12 -7.23
N LEU A 164 -8.48 -17.40 -6.06
CA LEU A 164 -8.98 -18.41 -5.13
C LEU A 164 -10.42 -18.09 -4.70
N SER A 165 -11.24 -19.13 -4.50
CA SER A 165 -12.57 -18.97 -3.92
C SER A 165 -12.47 -18.52 -2.46
N VAL A 166 -13.50 -17.85 -1.94
CA VAL A 166 -13.55 -17.43 -0.52
C VAL A 166 -13.47 -18.65 0.42
N ASP A 167 -13.86 -19.83 -0.05
CA ASP A 167 -13.79 -21.07 0.72
C ASP A 167 -12.43 -21.79 0.66
N SER A 168 -11.50 -21.27 -0.13
CA SER A 168 -10.19 -21.87 -0.33
C SER A 168 -9.10 -21.30 0.57
N PHE A 169 -9.32 -20.12 1.18
CA PHE A 169 -8.30 -19.47 1.99
C PHE A 169 -8.85 -18.73 3.22
N GLU A 170 -7.99 -18.53 4.21
CA GLU A 170 -8.27 -17.71 5.39
C GLU A 170 -7.04 -16.86 5.77
N TYR A 171 -7.28 -15.59 6.06
CA TYR A 171 -6.28 -14.68 6.63
C TYR A 171 -6.59 -14.48 8.11
N VAL A 172 -5.70 -14.98 8.97
CA VAL A 172 -5.84 -14.88 10.41
C VAL A 172 -5.09 -13.64 10.89
N GLU A 173 -5.79 -12.51 11.05
CA GLU A 173 -5.22 -11.26 11.57
C GLU A 173 -5.05 -11.32 13.09
N LEU A 174 -3.81 -11.59 13.53
CA LEU A 174 -3.51 -11.83 14.94
C LEU A 174 -3.68 -10.61 15.85
N ASP A 175 -3.67 -9.41 15.27
CA ASP A 175 -3.88 -8.14 15.98
C ASP A 175 -5.35 -7.76 16.17
N GLU A 176 -6.29 -8.44 15.50
CA GLU A 176 -7.74 -8.18 15.62
C GLU A 176 -8.48 -9.23 16.46
N ARG A 177 -7.76 -10.20 17.03
CA ARG A 177 -8.33 -11.32 17.78
C ARG A 177 -8.62 -10.97 19.23
N ASN A 178 -9.77 -11.43 19.72
CA ASN A 178 -10.22 -11.26 21.10
C ASN A 178 -10.15 -12.54 21.95
N ASP A 179 -9.99 -13.71 21.31
CA ASP A 179 -10.07 -15.01 21.99
C ASP A 179 -8.77 -15.40 22.70
N LEU A 180 -7.62 -15.11 22.09
CA LEU A 180 -6.30 -15.31 22.68
C LEU A 180 -5.36 -14.16 22.25
N PRO A 181 -4.50 -13.64 23.16
CA PRO A 181 -3.50 -12.66 22.78
C PRO A 181 -2.63 -13.20 21.63
N GLY A 182 -2.55 -12.45 20.53
CA GLY A 182 -1.80 -12.86 19.33
C GLY A 182 -0.34 -13.23 19.64
N GLU A 183 0.27 -12.65 20.67
CA GLU A 183 1.62 -12.99 21.12
C GLU A 183 1.75 -14.47 21.55
N LYS A 184 0.74 -15.08 22.19
CA LYS A 184 0.79 -16.51 22.53
C LYS A 184 0.74 -17.41 21.30
N ILE A 185 -0.03 -17.01 20.29
CA ILE A 185 -0.10 -17.72 18.99
C ILE A 185 1.25 -17.63 18.28
N LEU A 186 1.88 -16.45 18.30
CA LEU A 186 3.18 -16.24 17.70
C LEU A 186 4.29 -17.04 18.40
N ASP A 187 4.21 -17.26 19.72
CA ASP A 187 5.16 -18.11 20.47
C ASP A 187 5.03 -19.59 20.08
N GLU A 188 3.79 -20.07 19.87
CA GLU A 188 3.57 -21.43 19.37
C GLU A 188 4.01 -21.55 17.90
N LEU A 189 3.75 -20.55 17.06
CA LEU A 189 4.24 -20.51 15.67
C LEU A 189 5.78 -20.51 15.62
N LEU A 190 6.46 -19.89 16.57
CA LEU A 190 7.92 -19.97 16.70
C LEU A 190 8.37 -21.42 16.96
N GLN A 191 7.69 -22.15 17.86
CA GLN A 191 8.00 -23.56 18.12
C GLN A 191 7.72 -24.46 16.91
N MET A 192 6.63 -24.21 16.18
CA MET A 192 6.23 -25.02 15.03
C MET A 192 7.03 -24.72 13.75
N THR A 193 7.40 -23.46 13.51
CA THR A 193 7.92 -22.99 12.22
C THR A 193 9.33 -22.40 12.29
N GLY A 194 9.91 -22.31 13.49
CA GLY A 194 11.24 -21.76 13.73
C GLY A 194 11.33 -20.24 13.79
N ALA A 195 10.22 -19.49 13.60
CA ALA A 195 10.23 -18.04 13.78
C ALA A 195 8.87 -17.44 14.16
N ARG A 196 8.93 -16.33 14.93
CA ARG A 196 7.78 -15.58 15.46
C ARG A 196 7.21 -14.55 14.47
N SER A 197 7.86 -14.28 13.35
CA SER A 197 7.46 -13.18 12.45
C SER A 197 6.28 -13.55 11.55
N VAL A 198 5.34 -12.63 11.34
CA VAL A 198 4.31 -12.76 10.29
C VAL A 198 4.85 -12.24 8.94
N PRO A 199 4.40 -12.77 7.79
CA PRO A 199 3.39 -13.80 7.63
C PRO A 199 3.90 -15.23 7.88
N ARG A 200 3.02 -16.14 8.29
CA ARG A 200 3.24 -17.60 8.30
C ARG A 200 2.20 -18.26 7.42
N VAL A 201 2.62 -18.90 6.34
CA VAL A 201 1.72 -19.47 5.34
C VAL A 201 1.69 -20.99 5.46
N PHE A 202 0.49 -21.53 5.50
CA PHE A 202 0.20 -22.95 5.50
C PHE A 202 -0.67 -23.28 4.28
N ILE A 203 -0.34 -24.35 3.57
CA ILE A 203 -1.14 -24.87 2.46
C ILE A 203 -1.31 -26.38 2.65
N ASN A 204 -2.56 -26.84 2.65
CA ASN A 204 -2.95 -28.23 2.89
C ASN A 204 -2.31 -28.80 4.17
N GLY A 205 -2.39 -28.06 5.28
CA GLY A 205 -1.77 -28.46 6.54
C GLY A 205 -0.27 -28.21 6.67
N ASN A 206 0.44 -28.04 5.55
CA ASN A 206 1.89 -27.95 5.52
C ASN A 206 2.39 -26.51 5.62
N PHE A 207 3.40 -26.28 6.45
CA PHE A 207 4.07 -24.98 6.53
C PHE A 207 4.96 -24.77 5.30
N ILE A 208 4.67 -23.73 4.51
CA ILE A 208 5.45 -23.43 3.30
C ILE A 208 6.53 -22.37 3.53
N GLY A 209 6.39 -21.53 4.57
CA GLY A 209 7.36 -20.48 4.88
C GLY A 209 6.74 -19.11 5.20
N GLY A 210 7.60 -18.09 5.12
CA GLY A 210 7.22 -16.68 5.29
C GLY A 210 6.99 -15.95 3.97
N CYS A 211 7.14 -14.62 3.99
CA CYS A 211 6.98 -13.78 2.80
C CYS A 211 7.98 -14.14 1.69
N ASP A 212 9.28 -14.20 2.03
CA ASP A 212 10.32 -14.43 1.02
C ASP A 212 10.20 -15.82 0.38
N ASP A 213 9.86 -16.84 1.18
CA ASP A 213 9.60 -18.20 0.68
C ASP A 213 8.40 -18.23 -0.25
N THR A 214 7.30 -17.59 0.13
CA THR A 214 6.08 -17.55 -0.69
C THR A 214 6.34 -16.85 -2.03
N ILE A 215 7.02 -15.71 -2.02
CA ILE A 215 7.36 -14.97 -3.24
C ILE A 215 8.36 -15.73 -4.11
N ARG A 216 9.33 -16.43 -3.49
CA ARG A 216 10.27 -17.31 -4.20
C ARG A 216 9.51 -18.44 -4.91
N LEU A 217 8.65 -19.17 -4.19
CA LEU A 217 7.84 -20.26 -4.74
C LEU A 217 6.91 -19.79 -5.86
N GLN A 218 6.36 -18.58 -5.75
CA GLN A 218 5.54 -17.97 -6.81
C GLN A 218 6.38 -17.73 -8.07
N ARG A 219 7.57 -17.15 -7.94
CA ARG A 219 8.46 -16.88 -9.08
C ARG A 219 8.94 -18.16 -9.76
N GLU A 220 9.15 -19.22 -8.98
CA GLU A 220 9.53 -20.54 -9.48
C GLU A 220 8.36 -21.31 -10.13
N GLY A 221 7.11 -20.83 -9.98
CA GLY A 221 5.91 -21.53 -10.42
C GLY A 221 5.57 -22.78 -9.59
N THR A 222 6.34 -23.05 -8.53
CA THR A 222 6.09 -24.17 -7.61
C THR A 222 4.85 -23.90 -6.76
N LEU A 223 4.59 -22.63 -6.40
CA LEU A 223 3.41 -22.26 -5.63
C LEU A 223 2.11 -22.63 -6.34
N ASP A 224 2.06 -22.48 -7.66
CA ASP A 224 0.91 -22.86 -8.49
C ASP A 224 0.56 -24.34 -8.30
N LYS A 225 1.57 -25.21 -8.34
CA LYS A 225 1.39 -26.66 -8.17
C LYS A 225 0.87 -27.00 -6.78
N ILE A 226 1.45 -26.39 -5.75
CA ILE A 226 1.06 -26.60 -4.34
C ILE A 226 -0.39 -26.15 -4.11
N ILE A 227 -0.78 -24.99 -4.67
CA ILE A 227 -2.15 -24.49 -4.58
C ILE A 227 -3.11 -25.43 -5.32
N GLN A 228 -2.79 -25.82 -6.56
CA GLN A 228 -3.66 -26.72 -7.33
C GLN A 228 -3.82 -28.08 -6.65
N GLU A 229 -2.80 -28.60 -5.98
CA GLU A 229 -2.90 -29.83 -5.18
C GLU A 229 -3.80 -29.65 -3.96
N ALA A 230 -3.76 -28.50 -3.30
CA ALA A 230 -4.58 -28.20 -2.13
C ALA A 230 -6.07 -27.96 -2.44
N LEU A 231 -6.40 -27.63 -3.70
CA LEU A 231 -7.76 -27.33 -4.13
C LEU A 231 -8.48 -28.49 -4.83
N LYS A 232 -7.79 -29.61 -5.04
CA LYS A 232 -8.36 -30.84 -5.59
C LYS A 232 -9.19 -31.57 -4.55
#